data_AF-A0A924LIL6-F1
#
_entry.id   AF-A0A924LIL6-F1
#
_cell.length_a   1.000
_cell.length_b   1.000
_cell.length_c   1.000
_cell.angle_alpha   90.00
_cell.angle_beta   90.00
_cell.angle_gamma   90.00
#
_symmetry.space_group_name_H-M   'P 1'
#
loop_
_entity.id
_entity.type
_entity.pdbx_description
1 polymer ?
#
loop_
_entity_poly.entity_id
_entity_poly.type
_entity_poly.pdbx_seq_one_letter_code
_entity_poly.pdbx_strand_id
1 'polypeptide(L)'
;MTAPAIWLVAGMALLVAEVLIPGVFMMWLGIAALGTGALLQWQDMEFAWQVLAFALLAAIALGIGVRIRPARPHATLNTKEAGLLNRSARVIVAGTHDIRVRVGDTDWTARLAHNVPQAIVGAELKVVGVDGTTLIVG
;
A
#
# COMPACT_ATOMS: atom_id res chain seq x y z
N MET A 1 -17.82 12.92 -37.89
CA MET A 1 -17.84 13.20 -36.45
C MET A 1 -17.18 14.56 -36.23
N THR A 2 -17.75 15.45 -35.42
CA THR A 2 -17.17 16.77 -35.15
C THR A 2 -15.97 16.65 -34.19
N ALA A 3 -14.99 17.54 -34.31
CA ALA A 3 -13.80 17.55 -33.44
C ALA A 3 -14.10 17.44 -31.92
N PRO A 4 -15.08 18.16 -31.35
CA PRO A 4 -15.43 18.02 -29.93
C PRO A 4 -15.97 16.63 -29.56
N ALA A 5 -16.72 15.97 -30.45
CA ALA A 5 -17.27 14.64 -30.19
C ALA A 5 -16.16 13.57 -30.08
N ILE A 6 -15.05 13.72 -30.81
CA ILE A 6 -13.92 12.79 -30.78
C ILE A 6 -13.24 12.83 -29.39
N TRP A 7 -13.04 14.03 -28.85
CA TRP A 7 -12.42 14.21 -27.53
C TRP A 7 -13.30 13.72 -26.38
N LEU A 8 -14.61 13.96 -26.46
CA LEU A 8 -15.56 13.44 -25.47
C LEU A 8 -15.60 11.91 -25.47
N VAL A 9 -15.59 11.28 -26.65
CA VAL A 9 -15.57 9.81 -26.78
C VAL A 9 -14.23 9.24 -26.28
N ALA A 10 -13.10 9.86 -26.64
CA ALA A 10 -11.78 9.44 -26.16
C ALA A 10 -11.67 9.55 -24.62
N GLY A 11 -12.15 10.66 -24.04
CA GLY A 11 -12.18 10.86 -22.59
C GLY A 11 -13.05 9.84 -21.87
N MET A 12 -14.24 9.56 -22.42
CA MET A 12 -15.12 8.53 -21.87
C MET A 12 -14.50 7.14 -21.96
N ALA A 13 -13.85 6.80 -23.07
CA ALA A 13 -13.16 5.51 -23.25
C ALA A 13 -12.01 5.33 -22.24
N LEU A 14 -11.24 6.38 -21.98
CA LEU A 14 -10.19 6.39 -20.95
C LEU A 14 -10.76 6.19 -19.54
N LEU A 15 -11.89 6.82 -19.21
CA LEU A 15 -12.56 6.61 -17.92
C LEU A 15 -13.06 5.16 -17.76
N VAL A 16 -13.68 4.59 -18.79
CA VAL A 16 -14.14 3.19 -18.77
C VAL A 16 -12.97 2.22 -18.64
N ALA A 17 -11.86 2.49 -19.32
CA ALA A 17 -10.66 1.66 -19.23
C ALA A 17 -10.02 1.68 -17.83
N GLU A 18 -10.11 2.77 -17.06
CA GLU A 18 -9.67 2.79 -15.65
C GLU A 18 -10.48 1.82 -14.79
N VAL A 19 -11.80 1.82 -14.96
CA VAL A 19 -12.70 0.97 -14.17
C VAL A 19 -12.41 -0.52 -14.42
N LEU A 20 -12.04 -0.86 -15.65
CA LEU A 20 -11.65 -2.22 -16.05
C LEU A 20 -10.23 -2.61 -15.58
N ILE A 21 -9.31 -1.64 -15.50
CA ILE A 21 -7.91 -1.85 -15.12
C ILE A 21 -7.55 -0.87 -13.98
N PRO A 22 -8.05 -1.12 -12.75
CA PRO A 22 -7.84 -0.20 -11.64
C PRO A 22 -6.35 -0.12 -11.27
N GLY A 23 -5.79 1.08 -11.28
CA GLY A 23 -4.39 1.33 -10.93
C GLY A 23 -3.52 1.91 -12.05
N VAL A 24 -4.10 2.12 -13.23
CA VAL A 24 -3.53 2.97 -14.27
C VAL A 24 -3.89 4.43 -13.94
N PHE A 25 -3.20 5.44 -14.45
CA PHE A 25 -3.54 6.86 -14.18
C PHE A 25 -4.62 7.38 -15.14
N MET A 26 -5.53 6.51 -15.59
CA MET A 26 -6.39 6.77 -16.75
C MET A 26 -7.54 7.74 -16.43
N MET A 27 -8.00 7.79 -15.17
CA MET A 27 -9.03 8.73 -14.71
C MET A 27 -8.66 10.20 -14.97
N TRP A 28 -7.41 10.56 -14.70
CA TRP A 28 -6.88 11.91 -14.87
C TRP A 28 -6.79 12.32 -16.34
N LEU A 29 -6.42 11.38 -17.22
CA LEU A 29 -6.43 11.56 -18.67
C LEU A 29 -7.87 11.71 -19.21
N GLY A 30 -8.82 10.96 -18.66
CA GLY A 30 -10.23 11.08 -19.00
C GLY A 30 -10.81 12.46 -18.65
N ILE A 31 -10.52 12.96 -17.44
CA ILE A 31 -10.94 14.32 -17.01
C ILE A 31 -10.32 15.39 -17.91
N ALA A 32 -9.03 15.25 -18.26
CA ALA A 32 -8.35 16.17 -19.18
C ALA A 32 -9.03 16.22 -20.57
N ALA A 33 -9.34 15.05 -21.14
CA ALA A 33 -10.03 14.95 -22.43
C ALA A 33 -11.45 15.55 -22.39
N LEU A 34 -12.20 15.33 -21.31
CA LEU A 34 -13.52 15.95 -21.11
C LEU A 34 -13.41 17.47 -21.01
N GLY A 35 -12.40 17.98 -20.29
CA GLY A 35 -12.10 19.41 -20.21
C GLY A 35 -11.80 20.02 -21.57
N THR A 36 -10.96 19.38 -22.38
CA THR A 36 -10.68 19.83 -23.76
C THR A 36 -11.92 19.84 -24.64
N GLY A 37 -12.75 18.79 -24.57
CA GLY A 37 -14.01 18.71 -25.32
C GLY A 37 -15.03 19.78 -24.92
N ALA A 38 -15.09 20.13 -23.63
CA ALA A 38 -15.93 21.22 -23.14
C ALA A 38 -15.43 22.60 -23.57
N LEU A 39 -14.11 22.81 -23.58
CA LEU A 39 -13.50 24.08 -24.02
C LEU A 39 -13.84 24.39 -25.50
N LEU A 40 -13.88 23.34 -26.33
CA LEU A 40 -14.19 23.45 -27.75
C LEU A 40 -15.64 23.81 -28.05
N GLN A 41 -16.55 23.81 -27.06
CA GLN A 41 -17.91 24.32 -27.23
C GLN A 41 -17.98 25.86 -27.20
N TRP A 42 -16.95 26.52 -26.67
CA TRP A 42 -16.92 27.98 -26.56
C TRP A 42 -15.89 28.64 -27.47
N GLN A 43 -14.89 27.90 -27.94
CA GLN A 43 -13.84 28.44 -28.79
C GLN A 43 -13.50 27.47 -29.92
N ASP A 44 -13.75 27.89 -31.17
CA ASP A 44 -13.30 27.15 -32.34
C ASP A 44 -11.78 27.31 -32.48
N MET A 45 -11.06 26.28 -32.06
CA MET A 45 -9.60 26.21 -32.12
C MET A 45 -9.16 25.22 -33.18
N GLU A 46 -8.10 25.58 -33.90
CA GLU A 46 -7.41 24.66 -34.80
C GLU A 46 -6.97 23.39 -34.07
N PHE A 47 -6.99 22.26 -34.80
CA PHE A 47 -6.73 20.93 -34.24
C PHE A 47 -5.39 20.84 -33.46
N ALA A 48 -4.35 21.54 -33.93
CA ALA A 48 -3.06 21.61 -33.25
C ALA A 48 -3.17 22.20 -31.83
N TRP A 49 -3.97 23.24 -31.65
CA TRP A 49 -4.21 23.87 -30.34
C TRP A 49 -5.06 22.99 -29.42
N GLN A 50 -5.95 22.16 -29.99
CA GLN A 50 -6.72 21.17 -29.21
C GLN A 50 -5.81 20.11 -28.60
N VAL A 51 -4.88 19.58 -29.40
CA VAL A 51 -3.90 18.58 -28.95
C VAL A 51 -2.97 19.15 -27.89
N LEU A 52 -2.51 20.40 -28.06
CA LEU A 52 -1.68 21.08 -27.06
C LEU A 52 -2.42 21.32 -25.75
N ALA A 53 -3.68 21.75 -25.80
CA ALA A 53 -4.51 21.94 -24.60
C ALA A 53 -4.74 20.60 -23.86
N PHE A 54 -5.03 19.53 -24.61
CA PHE A 54 -5.17 18.18 -24.03
C PHE A 54 -3.86 17.71 -23.38
N ALA A 55 -2.72 17.85 -24.07
CA ALA A 55 -1.43 17.44 -23.54
C ALA A 55 -1.06 18.20 -22.25
N LEU A 56 -1.37 19.49 -22.18
CA LEU A 56 -1.14 20.31 -21.00
C LEU A 56 -2.03 19.87 -19.82
N LEU A 57 -3.33 19.68 -20.06
CA LEU A 57 -4.27 19.22 -19.04
C LEU A 57 -3.94 17.81 -18.55
N ALA A 58 -3.56 16.91 -19.46
CA ALA A 58 -3.09 15.57 -19.14
C ALA A 58 -1.84 15.60 -18.25
N ALA A 59 -0.85 16.42 -18.59
CA ALA A 59 0.37 16.56 -17.80
C ALA A 59 0.09 17.10 -16.39
N ILE A 60 -0.78 18.11 -16.26
CA ILE A 60 -1.21 18.65 -14.96
C ILE A 60 -1.93 17.58 -14.14
N ALA A 61 -2.88 16.88 -14.76
CA ALA A 61 -3.68 15.85 -14.11
C ALA A 61 -2.82 14.66 -13.64
N LEU A 62 -1.83 14.23 -14.45
CA LEU A 62 -0.83 13.23 -14.04
C LEU A 62 0.04 13.74 -12.89
N GLY A 63 0.52 14.99 -12.95
CA GLY A 63 1.33 15.60 -11.89
C GLY A 63 0.60 15.65 -10.55
N ILE A 64 -0.68 16.01 -10.58
CA ILE A 64 -1.56 15.98 -9.41
C ILE A 64 -1.78 14.54 -8.94
N GLY A 65 -2.07 13.61 -9.83
CA GLY A 65 -2.28 12.20 -9.49
C GLY A 65 -1.05 11.55 -8.84
N VAL A 66 0.15 11.89 -9.29
CA VAL A 66 1.41 11.44 -8.65
C VAL A 66 1.57 12.04 -7.26
N ARG A 67 1.19 13.31 -7.06
CA ARG A 67 1.34 14.05 -5.80
C ARG A 67 0.28 13.69 -4.76
N ILE A 68 -0.94 13.40 -5.19
CA ILE A 68 -2.05 12.91 -4.36
C ILE A 68 -2.10 11.38 -4.34
N ARG A 69 -1.07 10.67 -4.83
CA ARG A 69 -0.92 9.28 -4.40
C ARG A 69 -0.96 9.34 -2.88
N PRO A 70 -1.97 8.74 -2.22
CA PRO A 70 -1.79 8.45 -0.82
C PRO A 70 -0.45 7.73 -0.79
N ALA A 71 0.43 8.08 0.15
CA ALA A 71 1.35 7.07 0.60
C ALA A 71 0.43 5.89 0.88
N ARG A 72 0.39 4.90 -0.03
CA ARG A 72 0.00 3.56 0.37
C ARG A 72 0.87 3.44 1.61
N PRO A 73 0.29 3.32 2.83
CA PRO A 73 1.10 2.84 3.93
C PRO A 73 1.77 1.67 3.26
N HIS A 74 3.10 1.71 3.13
CA HIS A 74 3.81 0.51 2.74
C HIS A 74 3.11 -0.53 3.56
N ALA A 75 2.43 -1.47 2.90
CA ALA A 75 1.74 -2.53 3.59
C ALA A 75 2.87 -3.09 4.39
N THR A 76 2.94 -2.66 5.65
CA THR A 76 4.09 -2.82 6.50
C THR A 76 4.13 -4.30 6.53
N LEU A 77 5.16 -4.85 5.86
CA LEU A 77 5.30 -6.27 5.64
C LEU A 77 4.88 -6.89 6.95
N ASN A 78 3.72 -7.52 6.84
CA ASN A 78 2.89 -8.05 7.90
C ASN A 78 3.72 -8.20 9.17
N THR A 79 3.74 -7.17 10.03
CA THR A 79 4.61 -7.18 11.22
C THR A 79 3.94 -8.09 12.23
N LYS A 80 3.89 -9.39 11.92
CA LYS A 80 3.61 -10.47 12.86
C LYS A 80 4.46 -10.29 14.12
N GLU A 81 5.65 -9.71 13.96
CA GLU A 81 6.58 -9.29 15.02
C GLU A 81 5.97 -8.27 16.01
N ALA A 82 5.17 -7.30 15.55
CA ALA A 82 4.56 -6.27 16.42
C ALA A 82 3.31 -6.77 17.15
N GLY A 83 2.60 -7.76 16.59
CA GLY A 83 1.42 -8.36 17.21
C GLY A 83 1.73 -9.39 18.31
N LEU A 84 2.99 -9.80 18.42
CA LEU A 84 3.46 -10.77 19.43
C LEU A 84 3.92 -10.09 20.73
N LEU A 85 4.24 -8.80 20.69
CA LEU A 85 4.60 -8.03 21.89
C LEU A 85 3.47 -8.08 22.92
N ASN A 86 3.82 -8.26 24.20
CA ASN A 86 2.92 -8.41 25.34
C ASN A 86 2.00 -9.65 25.30
N ARG A 87 2.18 -10.59 24.36
CA ARG A 87 1.48 -11.87 24.41
C ARG A 87 2.14 -12.81 25.42
N SER A 88 1.31 -13.67 26.03
CA SER A 88 1.79 -14.80 26.83
C SER A 88 2.50 -15.83 25.94
N ALA A 89 3.69 -16.22 26.36
CA ALA A 89 4.55 -17.18 25.71
C ALA A 89 4.85 -18.31 26.71
N ARG A 90 4.39 -19.52 26.42
CA ARG A 90 4.64 -20.68 27.26
C ARG A 90 5.91 -21.38 26.82
N VAL A 91 6.88 -21.52 27.72
CA VAL A 91 8.13 -22.23 27.43
C VAL A 91 7.83 -23.71 27.18
N ILE A 92 8.18 -24.22 26.00
CA ILE A 92 8.01 -25.62 25.62
C ILE A 92 9.36 -26.38 25.63
N VAL A 93 10.46 -25.67 25.39
CA VAL A 93 11.82 -26.22 25.45
C VAL A 93 12.70 -25.21 26.18
N ALA A 94 13.46 -25.69 27.16
CA ALA A 94 14.39 -24.89 27.97
C ALA A 94 15.81 -25.44 27.82
N GLY A 95 16.37 -25.36 26.62
CA GLY A 95 17.78 -25.66 26.36
C GLY A 95 18.69 -24.45 26.63
N THR A 96 19.98 -24.69 26.87
CA THR A 96 20.97 -23.60 27.07
C THR A 96 21.13 -22.70 25.84
N HIS A 97 20.89 -23.23 24.64
CA HIS A 97 21.02 -22.51 23.36
C HIS A 97 19.78 -22.63 22.45
N ASP A 98 18.81 -23.47 22.81
CA ASP A 98 17.58 -23.70 22.05
C ASP A 98 16.40 -23.60 23.01
N ILE A 99 15.90 -22.37 23.17
CA ILE A 99 14.69 -22.09 23.94
C ILE A 99 13.56 -21.92 22.93
N ARG A 100 12.46 -22.62 23.16
CA ARG A 100 11.27 -22.51 22.33
C ARG A 100 10.07 -22.17 23.19
N VAL A 101 9.23 -21.28 22.69
CA VAL A 101 8.01 -20.84 23.35
C VAL A 101 6.82 -20.98 22.41
N ARG A 102 5.67 -21.33 22.96
CA ARG A 102 4.39 -21.34 22.26
C ARG A 102 3.63 -20.05 22.56
N VAL A 103 3.27 -19.33 21.51
CA VAL A 103 2.43 -18.12 21.58
C VAL A 103 1.14 -18.40 20.82
N GLY A 104 0.01 -18.47 21.54
CA GLY A 104 -1.24 -19.00 20.98
C GLY A 104 -1.05 -20.45 20.52
N ASP A 105 -1.19 -20.70 19.22
CA ASP A 105 -1.03 -22.03 18.60
C ASP A 105 0.27 -22.19 17.80
N THR A 106 1.20 -21.23 17.88
CA THR A 106 2.45 -21.24 17.09
C THR A 106 3.68 -21.35 17.97
N ASP A 107 4.64 -22.16 17.53
CA ASP A 107 5.94 -22.31 18.20
C ASP A 107 6.98 -21.36 17.61
N TRP A 108 7.68 -20.67 18.50
CA TRP A 108 8.72 -19.69 18.17
C TRP A 108 10.01 -20.02 18.90
N THR A 109 11.14 -19.74 18.24
CA THR A 109 12.44 -19.69 18.91
C THR A 109 12.45 -18.48 19.85
N ALA A 110 13.02 -18.62 21.05
CA ALA A 110 13.05 -17.54 22.03
C ALA A 110 14.42 -17.37 22.67
N ARG A 111 14.62 -16.20 23.28
CA ARG A 111 15.75 -15.86 24.13
C ARG A 111 15.22 -15.22 25.41
N LEU A 112 15.85 -15.52 26.53
CA LEU A 112 15.52 -14.88 27.80
C LEU A 112 16.00 -13.44 27.79
N ALA A 113 15.15 -12.53 28.28
CA ALA A 113 15.60 -11.21 28.65
C ALA A 113 16.53 -11.28 29.88
N HIS A 114 17.36 -10.24 30.05
CA HIS A 114 18.36 -10.17 31.13
C HIS A 114 17.75 -10.26 32.55
N ASN A 115 16.45 -10.01 32.69
CA ASN A 115 15.72 -10.12 33.95
C ASN A 115 15.32 -11.56 34.32
N VAL A 116 15.43 -12.53 33.40
CA VAL A 116 15.04 -13.92 33.64
C VAL A 116 16.29 -14.81 33.75
N PRO A 117 16.57 -15.39 34.94
CA PRO A 117 17.79 -16.14 35.18
C PRO A 117 17.81 -17.53 34.50
N GLN A 118 16.65 -18.17 34.30
CA GLN A 118 16.57 -19.48 33.67
C GLN A 118 15.19 -19.72 33.03
N ALA A 119 15.17 -20.42 31.90
CA ALA A 119 13.95 -20.91 31.28
C ALA A 119 13.50 -22.18 32.00
N ILE A 120 12.23 -22.25 32.39
CA ILE A 120 11.62 -23.44 32.99
C ILE A 120 10.54 -23.93 32.03
N VAL A 121 10.59 -25.21 31.64
CA VAL A 121 9.56 -25.78 30.75
C VAL A 121 8.19 -25.69 31.43
N GLY A 122 7.21 -25.19 30.69
CA GLY A 122 5.86 -24.96 31.17
C GLY A 122 5.61 -23.58 31.79
N ALA A 123 6.66 -22.79 32.06
CA ALA A 123 6.51 -21.42 32.56
C ALA A 123 5.84 -20.51 31.51
N GLU A 124 5.00 -19.59 31.98
CA GLU A 124 4.37 -18.58 31.15
C GLU A 124 5.11 -17.25 31.33
N LEU A 125 5.71 -16.76 30.25
CA LEU A 125 6.45 -15.49 30.19
C LEU A 125 5.73 -14.53 29.25
N LYS A 126 6.15 -13.26 29.22
CA LYS A 126 5.63 -12.30 28.24
C LYS A 126 6.67 -12.00 27.18
N VAL A 127 6.22 -11.87 25.94
CA VAL A 127 7.08 -11.39 24.85
C VAL A 127 7.36 -9.90 25.07
N VAL A 128 8.61 -9.58 25.37
CA VAL A 128 9.09 -8.20 25.61
C VAL A 128 9.79 -7.61 24.37
N GLY A 129 10.13 -8.43 23.39
CA GLY A 129 10.79 -8.01 22.16
C GLY A 129 10.74 -9.07 21.07
N VAL A 130 11.02 -8.67 19.83
CA VAL A 130 11.16 -9.58 18.68
C VAL A 130 12.44 -9.23 17.92
N ASP A 131 13.28 -10.23 17.69
CA ASP A 131 14.54 -10.15 16.96
C ASP A 131 14.45 -11.10 15.74
N GLY A 132 13.85 -10.60 14.66
CA GLY A 132 13.52 -11.38 13.46
C GLY A 132 12.63 -12.59 13.78
N THR A 133 13.17 -13.80 13.67
CA THR A 133 12.45 -15.05 13.96
C THR A 133 12.58 -15.51 15.42
N THR A 134 13.26 -14.74 16.28
CA THR A 134 13.47 -15.07 17.70
C THR A 134 12.71 -14.11 18.60
N LEU A 135 11.90 -14.62 19.53
CA LEU A 135 11.18 -13.83 20.52
C LEU A 135 12.03 -13.59 21.76
N ILE A 136 12.04 -12.37 22.29
CA ILE A 136 12.63 -12.08 23.59
C ILE A 136 11.52 -12.19 24.63
N VAL A 137 11.68 -13.08 25.60
CA VAL A 137 10.69 -13.34 26.65
C VAL A 137 11.23 -12.97 28.02
N GLY A 138 10.41 -12.31 28.84
CA GLY A 138 10.79 -11.73 30.12
C GLY A 138 9.68 -11.69 31.15
#